data_AF-A0A970DVL4-F1
#
_entry.id   AF-A0A970DVL4-F1
#
_cell.length_a   1.000
_cell.length_b   1.000
_cell.length_c   1.000
_cell.angle_alpha   90.00
_cell.angle_beta   90.00
_cell.angle_gamma   90.00
#
_symmetry.space_group_name_H-M   'P 1'
#
loop_
_entity.id
_entity.type
_entity.pdbx_description
1 polymer ?
#
loop_
_entity_poly.entity_id
_entity_poly.type
_entity_poly.pdbx_seq_one_letter_code
_entity_poly.pdbx_strand_id
1 'polypeptide(L)'
;NFYWDFCAQGKPCYVKVQYPPLDEIIRVVHDTGGKAVLAHPGNNLAAHPHLLAEIVRLGLDGIEVGSSYHSRETTAHFYQQALAYGLFITGGSDYHGKTKPAIRLGEYARPLPEREIEAQLEAAGLLS
;
A
#
# COMPACT_ATOMS: atom_id res chain seq x y z
N ASN A 1 22.21 9.19 10.95
CA ASN A 1 21.44 7.97 10.64
C ASN A 1 21.92 7.47 9.27
N PHE A 2 22.62 6.34 9.20
CA PHE A 2 23.37 5.90 8.01
C PHE A 2 22.59 6.01 6.70
N TYR A 3 21.35 5.50 6.65
CA TYR A 3 20.55 5.56 5.43
C TYR A 3 20.24 7.01 5.00
N TRP A 4 19.79 7.86 5.92
CA TRP A 4 19.41 9.24 5.62
C TRP A 4 20.61 10.14 5.32
N ASP A 5 21.80 9.81 5.83
CA ASP A 5 23.00 10.60 5.62
C ASP A 5 23.70 10.26 4.30
N PHE A 6 23.58 9.01 3.85
CA PHE A 6 24.36 8.50 2.70
C PHE A 6 23.51 8.01 1.52
N CYS A 7 22.40 7.33 1.75
CA CYS A 7 21.70 6.56 0.71
C CYS A 7 20.37 7.17 0.24
N ALA A 8 19.78 8.10 1.01
CA ALA A 8 18.54 8.77 0.62
C ALA A 8 18.73 9.67 -0.62
N GLN A 9 17.63 9.99 -1.32
CA GLN A 9 17.68 10.83 -2.52
C GLN A 9 18.44 12.14 -2.26
N GLY A 10 19.41 12.45 -3.13
CA GLY A 10 20.28 13.62 -3.02
C GLY A 10 21.48 13.45 -2.08
N LYS A 11 21.74 12.24 -1.56
CA LYS A 11 22.90 11.93 -0.70
C LYS A 11 24.04 11.25 -1.47
N PRO A 12 25.28 11.25 -0.94
CA PRO A 12 26.48 10.84 -1.68
C PRO A 12 26.45 9.45 -2.31
N CYS A 13 25.72 8.51 -1.70
CA CYS A 13 25.62 7.11 -2.15
C CYS A 13 24.26 6.81 -2.80
N TYR A 14 23.44 7.82 -3.12
CA TYR A 14 22.18 7.60 -3.81
C TYR A 14 22.42 7.19 -5.27
N VAL A 15 21.92 6.02 -5.63
CA VAL A 15 21.82 5.59 -7.03
C VAL A 15 20.35 5.53 -7.38
N LYS A 16 19.96 6.27 -8.43
CA LYS A 16 18.58 6.27 -8.90
C LYS A 16 18.21 4.88 -9.39
N VAL A 17 17.22 4.27 -8.75
CA VAL A 17 16.61 3.02 -9.24
C VAL A 17 15.69 3.36 -10.41
N GLN A 18 15.82 2.60 -11.50
CA GLN A 18 14.88 2.64 -12.61
C GLN A 18 13.88 1.51 -12.41
N TYR A 19 12.62 1.87 -12.16
CA TYR A 19 11.53 0.93 -12.06
C TYR A 19 10.83 0.80 -13.42
N PRO A 20 10.27 -0.38 -13.75
CA PRO A 20 9.34 -0.50 -14.86
C PRO A 20 8.14 0.43 -14.69
N PRO A 21 7.44 0.77 -15.78
CA PRO A 21 6.14 1.44 -15.73
C PRO A 21 5.15 0.71 -14.81
N LEU A 22 4.29 1.45 -14.10
CA LEU A 22 3.38 0.89 -13.11
C LEU A 22 2.36 -0.08 -13.74
N ASP A 23 1.88 0.21 -14.94
CA ASP A 23 1.00 -0.65 -15.71
C ASP A 23 1.65 -1.99 -16.07
N GLU A 24 2.95 -1.99 -16.37
CA GLU A 24 3.71 -3.23 -16.57
C GLU A 24 3.83 -4.05 -15.28
N ILE A 25 4.07 -3.39 -14.14
CA ILE A 25 4.13 -4.06 -12.83
C ILE A 25 2.78 -4.71 -12.49
N ILE A 26 1.67 -3.98 -12.67
CA ILE A 26 0.31 -4.49 -12.43
C ILE A 26 0.03 -5.70 -13.31
N ARG A 27 0.35 -5.59 -14.62
CA ARG A 27 0.19 -6.70 -15.56
C ARG A 27 0.95 -7.95 -15.12
N VAL A 28 2.22 -7.81 -14.72
CA VAL A 28 3.03 -8.96 -14.25
C VAL A 28 2.41 -9.62 -13.02
N VAL A 29 1.88 -8.84 -12.07
CA VAL A 29 1.18 -9.40 -10.91
C VAL A 29 -0.04 -10.21 -11.36
N HIS A 30 -0.87 -9.66 -12.25
CA HIS A 30 -2.04 -10.34 -12.77
C HIS A 30 -1.72 -11.58 -13.61
N ASP A 31 -0.66 -11.56 -14.41
CA ASP A 31 -0.22 -12.70 -15.22
C ASP A 31 0.17 -13.92 -14.35
N THR A 32 0.52 -13.69 -13.08
CA THR A 32 0.76 -14.75 -12.09
C THR A 32 -0.48 -15.20 -11.31
N GLY A 33 -1.66 -14.66 -11.65
CA GLY A 33 -2.90 -14.86 -10.88
C GLY A 33 -2.95 -14.05 -9.57
N GLY A 34 -2.00 -13.14 -9.35
CA GLY A 34 -1.93 -12.29 -8.18
C GLY A 34 -2.89 -11.09 -8.24
N LYS A 35 -2.93 -10.33 -7.15
CA LYS A 35 -3.74 -9.11 -7.00
C LYS A 35 -2.84 -7.92 -6.69
N ALA A 36 -3.01 -6.84 -7.45
CA ALA A 36 -2.21 -5.63 -7.29
C ALA A 36 -2.81 -4.72 -6.23
N VAL A 37 -2.04 -4.45 -5.17
CA VAL A 37 -2.47 -3.65 -4.01
C VAL A 37 -1.55 -2.44 -3.84
N LEU A 38 -2.13 -1.24 -3.76
CA LEU A 38 -1.37 -0.03 -3.47
C LEU A 38 -1.02 0.05 -1.98
N ALA A 39 0.27 -0.10 -1.66
CA ALA A 39 0.78 -0.06 -0.29
C ALA A 39 0.91 1.37 0.27
N HIS A 40 0.53 1.53 1.55
CA HIS A 40 0.60 2.74 2.38
C HIS A 40 0.49 4.06 1.59
N PRO A 41 -0.63 4.29 0.87
CA PRO A 41 -0.81 5.44 -0.02
C PRO A 41 -0.72 6.78 0.71
N GLY A 42 -1.01 6.83 2.01
CA GLY A 42 -0.86 8.05 2.82
C GLY A 42 0.58 8.53 2.94
N ASN A 43 1.57 7.64 2.80
CA ASN A 43 2.98 8.01 2.75
C ASN A 43 3.45 8.28 1.31
N ASN A 44 3.09 7.40 0.37
CA ASN A 44 3.62 7.47 -1.01
C ASN A 44 2.97 8.56 -1.86
N LEU A 45 1.70 8.87 -1.61
CA LEU A 45 0.93 9.85 -2.38
C LEU A 45 0.72 11.16 -1.62
N ALA A 46 1.33 11.35 -0.45
CA ALA A 46 1.15 12.55 0.38
C ALA A 46 1.38 13.86 -0.41
N ALA A 47 2.42 13.88 -1.23
CA ALA A 47 2.76 15.04 -2.06
C ALA A 47 1.97 15.10 -3.38
N HIS A 48 1.32 14.01 -3.79
CA HIS A 48 0.68 13.86 -5.10
C HIS A 48 -0.66 13.11 -5.00
N PRO A 49 -1.63 13.59 -4.19
CA PRO A 49 -2.88 12.86 -3.94
C PRO A 49 -3.72 12.66 -5.21
N HIS A 50 -3.58 13.54 -6.20
CA HIS A 50 -4.26 13.46 -7.50
C HIS A 50 -3.90 12.20 -8.31
N LEU A 51 -2.73 11.60 -8.07
CA LEU A 51 -2.28 10.41 -8.80
C LEU A 51 -3.10 9.16 -8.47
N LEU A 52 -3.84 9.14 -7.34
CA LEU A 52 -4.62 7.96 -6.96
C LEU A 52 -5.59 7.54 -8.07
N ALA A 53 -6.33 8.49 -8.65
CA ALA A 53 -7.29 8.21 -9.71
C ALA A 53 -6.64 7.73 -11.02
N GLU A 54 -5.39 8.13 -11.28
CA GLU A 54 -4.63 7.63 -12.43
C GLU A 54 -4.13 6.22 -12.19
N ILE A 55 -3.58 5.95 -11.01
CA ILE A 55 -3.08 4.64 -10.60
C ILE A 55 -4.21 3.60 -10.58
N VAL A 56 -5.39 3.95 -10.04
CA VAL A 56 -6.56 3.07 -10.04
C VAL A 56 -7.00 2.69 -11.45
N ARG A 57 -6.95 3.63 -12.40
CA ARG A 57 -7.30 3.37 -13.81
C ARG A 57 -6.38 2.37 -14.50
N LEU A 58 -5.21 2.07 -13.93
CA LEU A 58 -4.29 1.05 -14.44
C LEU A 58 -4.70 -0.37 -14.03
N GLY A 59 -5.74 -0.54 -13.21
CA GLY A 59 -6.28 -1.85 -12.84
C GLY A 59 -5.78 -2.38 -11.50
N LEU A 60 -5.69 -1.53 -10.47
CA LEU A 60 -5.50 -2.04 -9.11
C LEU A 60 -6.71 -2.86 -8.65
N ASP A 61 -6.45 -3.91 -7.87
CA ASP A 61 -7.51 -4.70 -7.24
C ASP A 61 -7.79 -4.22 -5.80
N GLY A 62 -6.77 -3.70 -5.12
CA GLY A 62 -6.86 -3.35 -3.71
C GLY A 62 -6.01 -2.15 -3.28
N ILE A 63 -6.23 -1.71 -2.05
CA ILE A 63 -5.51 -0.59 -1.42
C ILE A 63 -5.29 -0.84 0.08
N GLU A 64 -4.09 -0.54 0.56
CA GLU A 64 -3.79 -0.62 1.99
C GLU A 64 -4.41 0.56 2.72
N VAL A 65 -5.48 0.30 3.45
CA VAL A 65 -6.15 1.31 4.28
C VAL A 65 -5.58 1.28 5.70
N GLY A 66 -5.33 0.07 6.23
CA GLY A 66 -4.77 -0.13 7.55
C GLY A 66 -3.25 -0.13 7.54
N SER A 67 -2.62 1.01 7.82
CA SER A 67 -1.15 1.13 7.81
C SER A 67 -0.64 1.80 9.08
N SER A 68 0.57 1.44 9.52
CA SER A 68 1.26 2.13 10.62
C SER A 68 1.59 3.60 10.33
N TYR A 69 1.52 4.01 9.06
CA TYR A 69 1.75 5.39 8.62
C TYR A 69 0.48 6.25 8.59
N HIS A 70 -0.69 5.64 8.73
CA HIS A 70 -1.95 6.34 8.57
C HIS A 70 -2.47 6.87 9.91
N SER A 71 -2.85 8.15 9.94
CA SER A 71 -3.71 8.67 11.00
C SER A 71 -5.12 8.08 10.88
N ARG A 72 -5.99 8.34 11.86
CA ARG A 72 -7.41 7.94 11.77
C ARG A 72 -8.10 8.60 10.58
N GLU A 73 -7.80 9.87 10.33
CA GLU A 73 -8.31 10.64 9.20
C GLU A 73 -7.83 10.07 7.86
N THR A 74 -6.54 9.70 7.80
CA THR A 74 -5.94 9.10 6.59
C THR A 74 -6.56 7.73 6.31
N THR A 75 -6.76 6.91 7.35
CA THR A 75 -7.45 5.62 7.27
C THR A 75 -8.88 5.81 6.75
N ALA A 76 -9.64 6.74 7.33
CA ALA A 76 -11.00 7.04 6.90
C ALA A 76 -11.05 7.55 5.45
N HIS A 77 -10.09 8.37 5.03
CA HIS A 77 -9.98 8.85 3.66
C HIS A 77 -9.80 7.70 2.67
N PHE A 78 -8.80 6.84 2.86
CA PHE A 78 -8.55 5.73 1.93
C PHE A 78 -9.63 4.64 2.00
N TYR A 79 -10.29 4.47 3.15
CA TYR A 79 -11.49 3.65 3.24
C TYR A 79 -12.58 4.15 2.26
N GLN A 80 -12.88 5.45 2.26
CA GLN A 80 -13.87 6.03 1.34
C GLN A 80 -13.42 5.91 -0.13
N GLN A 81 -12.12 6.09 -0.41
CA GLN A 81 -11.59 5.90 -1.77
C GLN A 81 -11.71 4.44 -2.23
N ALA A 82 -11.41 3.48 -1.36
CA ALA A 82 -11.55 2.05 -1.68
C ALA A 82 -12.98 1.71 -2.11
N LEU A 83 -13.97 2.19 -1.34
CA LEU A 83 -15.39 2.02 -1.68
C LEU A 83 -15.76 2.71 -3.00
N ALA A 84 -15.31 3.94 -3.21
CA ALA A 84 -15.63 4.72 -4.41
C ALA A 84 -15.07 4.09 -5.70
N TYR A 85 -13.91 3.44 -5.61
CA TYR A 85 -13.24 2.81 -6.74
C TYR A 85 -13.47 1.30 -6.84
N GLY A 86 -14.21 0.70 -5.91
CA GLY A 86 -14.45 -0.75 -5.89
C GLY A 86 -13.20 -1.59 -5.61
N LEU A 87 -12.27 -1.08 -4.83
CA LEU A 87 -11.03 -1.76 -4.43
C LEU A 87 -11.24 -2.54 -3.13
N PHE A 88 -10.68 -3.75 -3.03
CA PHE A 88 -10.66 -4.44 -1.75
C PHE A 88 -9.65 -3.79 -0.78
N ILE A 89 -9.93 -3.92 0.51
CA ILE A 89 -9.21 -3.25 1.57
C ILE A 89 -8.21 -4.20 2.21
N THR A 90 -6.97 -3.74 2.36
CA THR A 90 -5.93 -4.47 3.09
C THR A 90 -5.38 -3.66 4.26
N GLY A 91 -4.61 -4.34 5.12
CA GLY A 91 -3.83 -3.69 6.15
C GLY A 91 -2.55 -4.47 6.48
N GLY A 92 -1.51 -3.73 6.84
CA GLY A 92 -0.17 -4.25 7.07
C GLY A 92 0.61 -3.41 8.06
N SER A 93 1.41 -4.08 8.89
CA SER A 93 2.27 -3.41 9.88
C SER A 93 3.49 -2.71 9.27
N ASP A 94 3.93 -3.17 8.10
CA ASP A 94 5.21 -2.77 7.49
C ASP A 94 6.43 -2.89 8.46
N TYR A 95 6.42 -3.97 9.26
CA TYR A 95 7.42 -4.28 10.27
C TYR A 95 8.82 -4.51 9.69
N HIS A 96 9.82 -3.83 10.26
CA HIS A 96 11.24 -3.92 9.86
C HIS A 96 12.19 -4.16 11.06
N GLY A 97 11.67 -4.70 12.16
CA GLY A 97 12.47 -5.00 13.36
C GLY A 97 13.21 -3.79 13.92
N LYS A 98 14.53 -3.95 14.13
CA LYS A 98 15.38 -2.90 14.73
C LYS A 98 15.37 -1.59 13.95
N THR A 99 15.05 -1.63 12.65
CA THR A 99 14.97 -0.43 11.80
C THR A 99 13.70 0.40 12.08
N LYS A 100 12.62 -0.24 12.55
CA LYS A 100 11.37 0.42 12.94
C LYS A 100 10.90 -0.12 14.30
N PRO A 101 11.60 0.21 15.40
CA PRO A 101 11.38 -0.41 16.70
C PRO A 101 10.01 -0.06 17.33
N ALA A 102 9.34 1.00 16.84
CA ALA A 102 8.01 1.40 17.28
C ALA A 102 6.87 0.57 16.66
N ILE A 103 7.16 -0.19 15.60
CA ILE A 103 6.18 -1.03 14.91
C ILE A 103 6.34 -2.47 15.41
N ARG A 104 5.23 -3.10 15.82
CA ARG A 104 5.21 -4.54 16.09
C ARG A 104 4.62 -5.31 14.92
N LEU A 105 5.08 -6.55 14.75
CA LEU A 105 4.52 -7.44 13.74
C LEU A 105 3.01 -7.63 13.96
N GLY A 106 2.23 -7.42 12.91
CA GLY A 106 0.77 -7.53 12.94
C GLY A 106 0.04 -6.30 13.52
N GLU A 107 0.77 -5.25 13.92
CA GLU A 107 0.18 -4.00 14.41
C GLU A 107 -0.10 -3.02 13.27
N TYR A 108 -1.38 -2.76 13.01
CA TYR A 108 -1.87 -1.73 12.09
C TYR A 108 -3.29 -1.34 12.48
N ALA A 109 -3.74 -0.16 12.04
CA ALA A 109 -5.14 0.24 12.22
C ALA A 109 -6.05 -0.72 11.45
N ARG A 110 -6.95 -1.44 12.12
CA ARG A 110 -7.91 -2.32 11.44
C ARG A 110 -9.07 -1.49 10.88
N PRO A 111 -9.15 -1.27 9.56
CA PRO A 111 -10.19 -0.42 8.97
C PRO A 111 -11.55 -1.11 8.91
N LEU A 112 -11.55 -2.45 8.99
CA LEU A 112 -12.70 -3.32 8.91
C LEU A 112 -12.57 -4.47 9.91
N PRO A 113 -13.69 -5.09 10.32
CA PRO A 113 -13.68 -6.40 10.99
C PRO A 113 -12.99 -7.45 10.10
N GLU A 114 -12.29 -8.39 10.74
CA GLU A 114 -11.50 -9.44 10.06
C GLU A 114 -12.33 -10.23 9.05
N ARG A 115 -13.53 -10.66 9.44
CA ARG A 115 -14.50 -11.35 8.58
C ARG A 115 -14.85 -10.60 7.28
N GLU A 116 -14.81 -9.27 7.30
CA GLU A 116 -15.14 -8.46 6.11
C GLU A 116 -13.96 -8.37 5.16
N ILE A 117 -12.74 -8.36 5.71
CA ILE A 117 -11.51 -8.51 4.92
C ILE A 117 -11.49 -9.90 4.29
N GLU A 118 -11.75 -10.96 5.07
CA GLU A 118 -11.82 -12.34 4.58
C GLU A 118 -12.83 -12.48 3.44
N ALA A 119 -14.06 -11.98 3.62
CA ALA A 119 -15.08 -12.02 2.57
C ALA A 119 -14.67 -11.28 1.28
N GLN A 120 -13.96 -10.16 1.40
CA GLN A 120 -13.41 -9.45 0.22
C GLN A 120 -12.32 -10.27 -0.48
N LEU A 121 -11.47 -10.94 0.28
CA LEU A 121 -10.41 -11.79 -0.26
C LEU A 121 -10.97 -13.08 -0.90
N GLU A 122 -12.01 -13.69 -0.31
CA GLU A 122 -12.77 -14.79 -0.92
C GLU A 122 -13.39 -14.35 -2.25
N ALA A 123 -14.08 -13.20 -2.28
CA ALA A 123 -14.66 -12.65 -3.50
C ALA A 123 -13.59 -12.32 -4.57
N ALA A 124 -12.36 -12.00 -4.15
CA ALA A 124 -11.21 -11.80 -5.03
C ALA A 124 -10.52 -13.11 -5.46
N GLY A 125 -10.96 -14.27 -4.97
CA GLY A 125 -10.37 -15.58 -5.26
C GLY A 125 -9.04 -15.85 -4.55
N LEU A 126 -8.75 -15.13 -3.46
CA LEU A 126 -7.51 -15.25 -2.68
C LEU A 126 -7.63 -16.17 -1.45
N LEU A 127 -8.85 -16.41 -0.98
CA LEU A 127 -9.16 -17.35 0.10
C LEU A 127 -10.20 -18.37 -0.38
N SER A 128 -10.22 -19.54 0.26
CA SER A 128 -11.04 -20.71 -0.08
C SER A 128 -11.77 -21.26 1.13
#